data_AF-A0A7W1Q9Q7-F1
#
_entry.id   AF-A0A7W1Q9Q7-F1
#
_cell.length_a   1.000
_cell.length_b   1.000
_cell.length_c   1.000
_cell.angle_alpha   90.00
_cell.angle_beta   90.00
_cell.angle_gamma   90.00
#
_symmetry.space_group_name_H-M   'P 1'
#
loop_
_entity.id
_entity.type
_entity.pdbx_description
1 polymer ?
#
loop_
_entity_poly.entity_id
_entity_poly.type
_entity_poly.pdbx_seq_one_letter_code
_entity_poly.pdbx_strand_id
1 'polypeptide(L)'
;MGFAERAAHNEAVFRTINERIDEGAKQHGVEQLLPFHCECAAKGCLEKIELVPADYDRVASHVARFVVVSGHEYPNVETVVERYPSYLVVEKTGDARAEIEREHPRPRHRATKGSPRD
;
A
#
# COMPACT_ATOMS: atom_id res chain seq x y z
N MET A 1 22.05 -8.96 -5.52
CA MET A 1 21.09 -7.87 -5.26
C MET A 1 20.09 -7.84 -6.40
N GLY A 2 19.00 -8.58 -6.24
CA GLY A 2 18.00 -8.80 -7.28
C GLY A 2 17.08 -7.60 -7.46
N PHE A 3 16.45 -7.48 -8.64
CA PHE A 3 15.44 -6.45 -8.90
C PHE A 3 14.31 -6.44 -7.86
N ALA A 4 13.91 -7.62 -7.37
CA ALA A 4 12.88 -7.78 -6.34
C ALA A 4 13.24 -7.12 -4.99
N GLU A 5 14.51 -7.23 -4.56
CA GLU A 5 15.01 -6.68 -3.29
C GLU A 5 15.07 -5.15 -3.30
N ARG A 6 15.26 -4.54 -4.49
CA ARG A 6 15.28 -3.08 -4.66
C ARG A 6 13.89 -2.46 -4.83
N ALA A 7 12.93 -3.20 -5.36
CA ALA A 7 11.56 -2.74 -5.49
C ALA A 7 10.89 -2.63 -4.12
N ALA A 8 11.01 -3.66 -3.28
CA ALA A 8 10.39 -3.68 -1.95
C ALA A 8 10.90 -2.56 -1.00
N HIS A 9 12.21 -2.24 -1.04
CA HIS A 9 12.79 -1.33 -0.05
C HIS A 9 12.41 0.15 -0.25
N ASN A 10 12.20 0.62 -1.49
CA ASN A 10 11.86 2.03 -1.71
C ASN A 10 10.40 2.34 -1.36
N GLU A 11 9.52 1.38 -1.59
CA GLU A 11 8.07 1.53 -1.44
C GLU A 11 7.69 1.58 0.03
N ALA A 12 8.38 0.82 0.87
CA ALA A 12 8.22 0.85 2.33
C ALA A 12 8.50 2.25 2.92
N VAL A 13 9.44 3.01 2.33
CA VAL A 13 9.77 4.37 2.81
C VAL A 13 8.62 5.32 2.56
N PHE A 14 8.07 5.35 1.34
CA PHE A 14 6.95 6.23 1.02
C PHE A 14 5.67 5.82 1.75
N ARG A 15 5.44 4.52 1.91
CA ARG A 15 4.34 4.04 2.76
C ARG A 15 4.43 4.58 4.18
N THR A 16 5.61 4.53 4.79
CA THR A 16 5.80 5.07 6.16
C THR A 16 5.49 6.56 6.23
N ILE A 17 5.82 7.33 5.19
CA ILE A 17 5.51 8.76 5.12
C ILE A 17 4.00 8.97 4.97
N ASN A 18 3.37 8.23 4.08
CA ASN A 18 1.95 8.30 3.80
C ASN A 18 1.09 7.89 5.00
N GLU A 19 1.48 6.84 5.73
CA GLU A 19 0.84 6.43 6.99
C GLU A 19 0.86 7.55 8.04
N ARG A 20 1.94 8.35 8.10
CA ARG A 20 1.98 9.52 8.99
C ARG A 20 1.06 10.66 8.53
N ILE A 21 0.93 10.85 7.21
CA ILE A 21 -0.02 11.83 6.65
C ILE A 21 -1.46 11.40 7.00
N ASP A 22 -1.79 10.14 6.79
CA ASP A 22 -3.09 9.55 7.13
C ASP A 22 -3.37 9.58 8.64
N GLU A 23 -2.39 9.25 9.48
CA GLU A 23 -2.54 9.35 10.93
C GLU A 23 -2.84 10.79 11.37
N GLY A 24 -2.08 11.77 10.86
CA GLY A 24 -2.32 13.18 11.14
C GLY A 24 -3.70 13.63 10.65
N ALA A 25 -4.12 13.17 9.47
CA ALA A 25 -5.44 13.45 8.93
C ALA A 25 -6.56 12.90 9.84
N LYS A 26 -6.44 11.64 10.29
CA LYS A 26 -7.37 11.01 11.23
C LYS A 26 -7.43 11.73 12.57
N GLN A 27 -6.28 12.11 13.13
CA GLN A 27 -6.20 12.86 14.39
C GLN A 27 -6.94 14.20 14.33
N HIS A 28 -6.99 14.83 13.15
CA HIS A 28 -7.61 16.14 12.95
C HIS A 28 -8.98 16.08 12.25
N GLY A 29 -9.52 14.88 11.96
CA GLY A 29 -10.81 14.72 11.28
C GLY A 29 -10.82 15.28 9.86
N VAL A 30 -9.70 15.17 9.14
CA VAL A 30 -9.54 15.68 7.77
C VAL A 30 -10.13 14.67 6.79
N GLU A 31 -11.11 15.09 5.98
CA GLU A 31 -11.80 14.24 5.01
C GLU A 31 -11.60 14.72 3.55
N GLN A 32 -10.98 15.89 3.35
CA GLN A 32 -10.67 16.42 2.04
C GLN A 32 -9.45 15.75 1.39
N LEU A 33 -9.24 16.04 0.10
CA LEU A 33 -8.04 15.62 -0.62
C LEU A 33 -6.78 16.12 0.09
N LEU A 34 -5.84 15.22 0.28
CA LEU A 34 -4.49 15.51 0.74
C LEU A 34 -3.45 14.96 -0.25
N PRO A 35 -2.28 15.59 -0.31
CA PRO A 35 -1.17 15.08 -1.10
C PRO A 35 -0.50 13.90 -0.40
N PHE A 36 -0.66 12.70 -0.95
CA PHE A 36 0.13 11.52 -0.60
C PHE A 36 1.25 11.32 -1.61
N HIS A 37 2.35 10.69 -1.20
CA HIS A 37 3.45 10.33 -2.08
C HIS A 37 3.10 9.11 -2.95
N CYS A 38 3.57 9.13 -4.20
CA CYS A 38 3.58 7.95 -5.07
C CYS A 38 4.44 6.84 -4.46
N GLU A 39 3.89 5.62 -4.37
CA GLU A 39 4.54 4.47 -3.73
C GLU A 39 5.11 3.47 -4.75
N CYS A 40 5.58 3.97 -5.89
CA CYS A 40 6.15 3.10 -6.92
C CYS A 40 7.60 2.68 -6.59
N ALA A 41 8.11 1.64 -7.26
CA ALA A 41 9.45 1.13 -7.03
C ALA A 41 10.58 2.09 -7.44
N ALA A 42 10.26 3.21 -8.11
CA ALA A 42 11.25 4.13 -8.64
C ALA A 42 12.03 4.81 -7.51
N LYS A 43 13.36 4.76 -7.59
CA LYS A 43 14.23 5.48 -6.66
C LYS A 43 14.02 6.98 -6.81
N GLY A 44 13.61 7.64 -5.73
CA GLY A 44 13.47 9.10 -5.69
C GLY A 44 12.24 9.64 -6.41
N CYS A 45 11.17 8.85 -6.60
CA CYS A 45 9.89 9.41 -7.01
C CYS A 45 9.38 10.36 -5.93
N LEU A 46 9.22 11.65 -6.26
CA LEU A 46 8.67 12.66 -5.34
C LEU A 46 7.31 13.17 -5.79
N GLU A 47 6.70 12.50 -6.78
CA GLU A 47 5.36 12.84 -7.23
C GLU A 47 4.31 12.53 -6.18
N LYS A 48 3.22 13.28 -6.25
CA LYS A 48 2.14 13.26 -5.28
C LYS A 48 0.82 12.93 -5.96
N ILE A 49 -0.03 12.24 -5.21
CA ILE A 49 -1.39 11.89 -5.59
C ILE A 49 -2.32 12.61 -4.62
N GLU A 50 -3.28 13.35 -5.17
CA GLU A 50 -4.38 13.90 -4.38
C GLU A 50 -5.44 12.81 -4.18
N LEU A 51 -5.61 12.36 -2.93
CA LEU A 51 -6.69 11.46 -2.53
C LEU A 51 -7.16 11.76 -1.11
N VAL A 52 -8.38 11.34 -0.79
CA VAL A 52 -8.91 11.47 0.56
C VAL A 52 -8.25 10.44 1.49
N PRO A 53 -7.98 10.77 2.77
CA PRO A 53 -7.36 9.84 3.71
C PRO A 53 -8.07 8.48 3.82
N ALA A 54 -9.41 8.48 3.77
CA ALA A 54 -10.19 7.25 3.80
C ALA A 54 -9.91 6.30 2.62
N ASP A 55 -9.63 6.84 1.42
CA ASP A 55 -9.26 6.02 0.27
C ASP A 55 -7.85 5.46 0.42
N TYR A 56 -6.92 6.26 0.95
CA TYR A 56 -5.56 5.79 1.25
C TYR A 56 -5.58 4.65 2.28
N ASP A 57 -6.27 4.84 3.41
CA ASP A 57 -6.40 3.83 4.47
C ASP A 57 -7.00 2.51 3.94
N ARG A 58 -8.04 2.61 3.10
CA ARG A 58 -8.64 1.43 2.45
C ARG A 58 -7.63 0.67 1.61
N VAL A 59 -6.79 1.37 0.83
CA VAL A 59 -5.74 0.73 0.02
C VAL A 59 -4.66 0.13 0.92
N ALA A 60 -4.14 0.90 1.89
CA ALA A 60 -3.07 0.52 2.80
C ALA A 60 -3.46 -0.64 3.75
N SER A 61 -4.76 -0.85 4.00
CA SER A 61 -5.26 -2.00 4.76
C SER A 61 -4.85 -3.36 4.17
N HIS A 62 -4.52 -3.40 2.87
CA HIS A 62 -3.92 -4.55 2.23
C HIS A 62 -2.42 -4.35 2.07
N VAL A 63 -1.62 -5.07 2.86
CA VAL A 63 -0.16 -4.88 2.93
C VAL A 63 0.57 -4.93 1.57
N ALA A 64 0.07 -5.70 0.60
CA ALA A 64 0.69 -5.77 -0.73
C ALA A 64 0.16 -4.74 -1.75
N ARG A 65 -0.70 -3.78 -1.34
CA ARG A 65 -1.30 -2.77 -2.23
C ARG A 65 -0.72 -1.38 -2.02
N PHE A 66 -0.51 -0.66 -3.12
CA PHE A 66 0.16 0.63 -3.13
C PHE A 66 -0.56 1.60 -4.05
N VAL A 67 -0.50 2.89 -3.71
CA VAL A 67 -1.01 3.98 -4.57
C VAL A 67 0.12 4.53 -5.45
N VAL A 68 -0.06 4.51 -6.76
CA VAL A 68 0.96 4.95 -7.73
C VAL A 68 0.37 5.91 -8.75
N VAL A 69 1.17 6.87 -9.21
CA VAL A 69 0.79 7.73 -10.34
C VAL A 69 0.60 6.85 -11.58
N SER A 70 -0.42 7.15 -12.39
CA SER A 70 -0.67 6.44 -13.64
C SER A 70 0.55 6.50 -14.56
N GLY A 71 1.04 5.34 -15.01
CA GLY A 71 2.27 5.21 -15.81
C GLY A 71 3.51 4.90 -14.97
N HIS A 72 3.41 4.91 -13.63
CA HIS A 72 4.49 4.51 -12.72
C HIS A 72 4.38 3.07 -12.25
N GLU A 73 3.43 2.29 -12.77
CA GLU A 73 3.35 0.87 -12.48
C GLU A 73 4.53 0.09 -13.09
N TYR A 74 4.87 -1.04 -12.47
CA TYR A 74 5.91 -1.97 -12.88
C TYR A 74 5.30 -3.35 -13.20
N PRO A 75 4.77 -3.56 -14.42
CA PRO A 75 3.96 -4.74 -14.77
C PRO A 75 4.65 -6.11 -14.56
N ASN A 76 5.98 -6.12 -14.43
CA ASN A 76 6.75 -7.35 -14.18
C ASN A 76 6.67 -7.84 -12.72
N VAL A 77 6.28 -6.99 -11.77
CA VAL A 77 6.27 -7.31 -10.33
C VAL A 77 4.95 -6.96 -9.64
N GLU A 78 4.01 -6.36 -10.36
CA GLU A 78 2.72 -5.95 -9.81
C GLU A 78 1.62 -5.94 -10.86
N THR A 79 0.38 -5.96 -10.38
CA THR A 79 -0.82 -5.85 -11.21
C THR A 79 -1.67 -4.69 -10.75
N VAL A 80 -2.23 -3.93 -11.70
CA VAL A 80 -3.21 -2.89 -11.39
C VAL A 80 -4.53 -3.56 -10.97
N VAL A 81 -4.98 -3.29 -9.74
CA VAL A 81 -6.23 -3.83 -9.18
C VAL A 81 -7.37 -2.82 -9.18
N GLU A 82 -7.06 -1.52 -9.15
CA GLU A 82 -8.04 -0.44 -9.27
C GLU A 82 -7.45 0.71 -10.10
N ARG A 83 -8.32 1.42 -10.84
CA ARG A 83 -7.94 2.55 -11.70
C ARG A 83 -8.76 3.77 -11.34
N TYR A 84 -8.07 4.88 -11.08
CA TYR A 84 -8.67 6.18 -10.83
C TYR A 84 -8.19 7.19 -11.88
N PRO A 85 -8.88 8.34 -12.03
CA PRO A 85 -8.45 9.35 -13.00
C PRO A 85 -7.01 9.86 -12.78
N SER A 86 -6.56 9.97 -11.53
CA SER A 86 -5.26 10.54 -11.15
C SER A 86 -4.23 9.53 -10.67
N TYR A 87 -4.61 8.29 -10.38
CA TYR A 87 -3.71 7.26 -9.84
C TYR A 87 -4.20 5.83 -10.11
N LEU A 88 -3.33 4.88 -9.82
CA LEU A 88 -3.61 3.45 -9.86
C LEU A 88 -3.42 2.87 -8.46
N VAL A 89 -4.18 1.83 -8.15
CA VAL A 89 -3.87 0.93 -7.05
C VAL A 89 -3.23 -0.31 -7.64
N VAL A 90 -2.00 -0.61 -7.25
CA VAL A 90 -1.24 -1.78 -7.69
C VAL A 90 -1.10 -2.77 -6.55
N GLU A 91 -1.13 -4.06 -6.86
CA GLU A 91 -0.88 -5.14 -5.92
C GLU A 91 0.37 -5.92 -6.34
N LYS A 92 1.33 -6.08 -5.40
CA LYS A 92 2.55 -6.84 -5.65
C LYS A 92 2.27 -8.30 -5.92
N THR A 93 3.10 -8.90 -6.75
CA THR A 93 3.01 -10.31 -7.16
C THR A 93 4.35 -11.01 -6.99
N GLY A 94 4.34 -12.35 -7.08
CA GLY A 94 5.54 -13.18 -7.02
C GLY A 94 6.39 -12.97 -5.75
N ASP A 95 7.70 -12.94 -5.93
CA ASP A 95 8.67 -12.81 -4.84
C ASP A 95 8.53 -11.49 -4.06
N ALA A 96 8.17 -10.40 -4.74
CA ALA A 96 7.97 -9.09 -4.11
C ALA A 96 6.80 -9.13 -3.12
N ARG A 97 5.70 -9.80 -3.48
CA ARG A 97 4.57 -10.03 -2.56
C ARG A 97 4.99 -10.88 -1.38
N ALA A 98 5.70 -11.98 -1.65
CA ALA A 98 6.11 -12.92 -0.62
C ALA A 98 7.04 -12.27 0.43
N GLU A 99 7.91 -11.34 0.01
CA GLU A 99 8.74 -10.55 0.93
C GLU A 99 7.89 -9.65 1.83
N ILE A 100 7.00 -8.85 1.24
CA ILE A 100 6.11 -7.94 1.98
C ILE A 100 5.26 -8.70 3.01
N GLU A 101 4.73 -9.87 2.63
CA GLU A 101 3.94 -10.70 3.55
C GLU A 101 4.77 -11.31 4.69
N ARG A 102 6.07 -11.58 4.47
CA ARG A 102 6.98 -12.02 5.55
C ARG A 102 7.30 -10.90 6.52
N GLU A 103 7.53 -9.68 6.04
CA GLU A 103 7.83 -8.51 6.87
C GLU A 103 6.61 -8.02 7.65
N HIS A 104 5.40 -8.25 7.13
CA HIS A 104 4.14 -7.87 7.76
C HIS A 104 3.20 -9.06 7.95
N PRO A 105 3.53 -9.99 8.89
CA PRO A 105 2.71 -11.16 9.13
C PRO A 105 1.33 -10.72 9.61
N ARG A 106 0.28 -11.07 8.85
CA ARG A 106 -1.10 -10.86 9.31
C ARG A 106 -1.30 -11.61 10.63
N PRO A 107 -2.01 -11.04 11.62
CA PRO A 107 -2.40 -11.80 12.80
C PRO A 107 -3.18 -13.03 12.34
N ARG A 108 -2.68 -14.23 12.69
CA ARG A 108 -3.39 -15.47 12.41
C ARG A 108 -4.75 -15.36 13.09
N HIS A 109 -5.83 -15.26 12.33
CA HIS A 109 -7.16 -15.42 12.89
C HIS A 109 -7.20 -16.77 13.61
N ARG A 110 -7.24 -16.73 14.94
CA ARG A 110 -7.42 -17.91 15.77
C ARG A 110 -8.77 -18.50 15.40
N ALA A 111 -8.77 -19.64 14.72
CA ALA A 111 -9.98 -20.40 14.43
C ALA A 111 -10.76 -20.53 15.74
N THR A 112 -11.94 -19.91 15.79
CA THR A 112 -12.89 -20.08 16.88
C THR A 112 -13.29 -21.55 16.87
N LYS A 113 -12.72 -22.32 17.80
CA LYS A 113 -13.26 -23.63 18.15
C LYS A 113 -14.70 -23.39 18.59
N GLY A 114 -15.66 -23.82 17.79
CA GLY A 114 -17.07 -23.78 18.16
C GLY A 114 -17.27 -24.52 19.48
N SER A 115 -17.90 -23.86 20.45
CA SER A 115 -18.47 -24.56 21.60
C SER A 115 -19.60 -25.47 21.13
N PRO A 116 -19.69 -26.72 21.63
CA PRO A 116 -20.92 -27.47 21.54
C PRO A 116 -21.98 -26.81 22.42
N ARG A 117 -23.21 -26.72 21.91
CA ARG A 117 -24.39 -26.36 22.71
C ARG A 117 -24.89 -27.65 23.35
N ASP A 118 -24.93 -27.67 24.68
CA ASP A 118 -25.84 -28.53 25.45
C ASP A 118 -27.10 -27.72 25.80
#